data_AF-A0A9D2QJU7-F1
#
_entry.id   AF-A0A9D2QJU7-F1
#
_cell.length_a   1.000
_cell.length_b   1.000
_cell.length_c   1.000
_cell.angle_alpha   90.00
_cell.angle_beta   90.00
_cell.angle_gamma   90.00
#
_symmetry.space_group_name_H-M   'P 1'
#
loop_
_entity.id
_entity.type
_entity.pdbx_description
1 polymer ?
#
loop_
_entity_poly.entity_id
_entity_poly.type
_entity_poly.pdbx_seq_one_letter_code
_entity_poly.pdbx_strand_id
1 'polypeptide(L)'
;MKKLLIYLKDYKKETVLAPLFKLLEASFELFVPLVMAAIIDNGIANGDRGYIGRMCLVLIALGIIGLTCSITAQYFAAKAAVGFAAQMKHALFAHIQSLSFTEMDTVGTSTLITRMTSDANQVQNGVNMVLRLFLRSPFIVFGAMIMAFTIDVKSALVFVAAIPLLSLVVFGIMIITTPMYRKVQGGLDAVMGITRENLTGVRVLRAFNKEESEIRRFEDTNNTLAQMQKAVGKL
;
A
#
# COMPACT_ATOMS: atom_id res chain seq x y z
N MET A 1 12.43 5.85 -11.00
CA MET A 1 12.52 4.53 -10.33
C MET A 1 13.75 3.70 -10.69
N LYS A 2 14.13 3.52 -11.97
CA LYS A 2 15.33 2.70 -12.34
C LYS A 2 16.65 3.12 -11.68
N LYS A 3 16.87 4.43 -11.43
CA LYS A 3 18.07 4.94 -10.74
C LYS A 3 18.07 4.69 -9.22
N LEU A 4 16.90 4.48 -8.60
CA LEU A 4 16.80 4.20 -7.16
C LEU A 4 17.11 2.73 -6.84
N LEU A 5 16.86 1.80 -7.77
CA LEU A 5 17.19 0.38 -7.62
C LEU A 5 18.70 0.11 -7.38
N ILE A 6 19.56 1.11 -7.61
CA ILE A 6 21.00 1.05 -7.33
C ILE A 6 21.26 0.96 -5.81
N TYR A 7 20.41 1.55 -4.96
CA TYR A 7 20.53 1.45 -3.50
C TYR A 7 19.95 0.15 -2.91
N LEU A 8 19.31 -0.69 -3.74
CA LEU A 8 18.93 -2.07 -3.39
C LEU A 8 20.06 -3.06 -3.69
N LYS A 9 21.15 -2.59 -4.32
CA LYS A 9 22.21 -3.45 -4.89
C LYS A 9 23.11 -4.09 -3.82
N ASP A 10 23.14 -3.54 -2.61
CA ASP A 10 23.86 -4.13 -1.47
C ASP A 10 23.02 -5.15 -0.68
N TYR A 11 21.69 -5.11 -0.81
CA TYR A 11 20.75 -6.05 -0.16
C TYR A 11 20.14 -7.06 -1.15
N LYS A 12 20.91 -7.43 -2.20
CA LYS A 12 20.44 -8.35 -3.25
C LYS A 12 19.92 -9.69 -2.72
N LYS A 13 20.54 -10.22 -1.67
CA LYS A 13 20.14 -11.51 -1.08
C LYS A 13 18.77 -11.39 -0.44
N GLU A 14 18.55 -10.38 0.40
CA GLU A 14 17.28 -10.12 1.07
C GLU A 14 16.18 -9.70 0.10
N THR A 15 16.54 -8.96 -0.95
CA THR A 15 15.63 -8.50 -2.00
C THR A 15 15.16 -9.63 -2.90
N VAL A 16 15.91 -10.73 -3.02
CA VAL A 16 15.51 -11.93 -3.77
C VAL A 16 14.85 -12.96 -2.85
N LEU A 17 15.36 -13.14 -1.63
CA LEU A 17 14.82 -14.08 -0.65
C LEU A 17 13.43 -13.67 -0.18
N ALA A 18 13.17 -12.39 0.07
CA ALA A 18 11.85 -11.93 0.52
C ALA A 18 10.72 -12.25 -0.47
N PRO A 19 10.84 -11.93 -1.77
CA PRO A 19 9.94 -12.42 -2.82
C PRO A 19 9.79 -13.93 -2.83
N LEU A 20 10.91 -14.66 -2.76
CA LEU A 20 10.90 -16.10 -2.92
C LEU A 20 10.14 -16.79 -1.77
N PHE A 21 10.40 -16.41 -0.52
CA PHE A 21 9.62 -16.88 0.61
C PHE A 21 8.15 -16.44 0.50
N LYS A 22 7.88 -15.22 0.04
CA LYS A 22 6.49 -14.76 -0.13
C LYS A 22 5.72 -15.55 -1.20
N LEU A 23 6.38 -15.95 -2.28
CA LEU A 23 5.81 -16.82 -3.32
C LEU A 23 5.63 -18.26 -2.82
N LEU A 24 6.55 -18.75 -2.00
CA LEU A 24 6.45 -20.06 -1.36
C LEU A 24 5.25 -20.12 -0.40
N GLU A 25 5.07 -19.10 0.43
CA GLU A 25 3.88 -18.93 1.28
C GLU A 25 2.59 -18.94 0.45
N ALA A 26 2.54 -18.16 -0.63
CA ALA A 26 1.38 -18.11 -1.50
C ALA A 26 1.09 -19.47 -2.17
N SER A 27 2.12 -20.25 -2.49
CA SER A 27 1.97 -21.61 -3.01
C SER A 27 1.31 -22.53 -1.97
N PHE A 28 1.74 -22.46 -0.70
CA PHE A 28 1.10 -23.21 0.38
C PHE A 28 -0.35 -22.80 0.63
N GLU A 29 -0.63 -21.50 0.56
CA GLU A 29 -2.00 -20.96 0.66
C GLU A 29 -2.91 -21.52 -0.44
N LEU A 30 -2.38 -21.70 -1.66
CA LEU A 30 -3.10 -22.33 -2.77
C LEU A 30 -3.31 -23.84 -2.60
N PHE A 31 -2.46 -24.54 -1.85
CA PHE A 31 -2.68 -25.96 -1.55
C PHE A 31 -3.79 -26.20 -0.52
N VAL A 32 -4.09 -25.22 0.35
CA VAL A 32 -5.12 -25.35 1.40
C VAL A 32 -6.49 -25.78 0.85
N PRO A 33 -7.04 -25.13 -0.20
CA PRO A 33 -8.29 -25.57 -0.83
C PRO A 33 -8.27 -27.01 -1.38
N LEU A 34 -7.15 -27.47 -1.94
CA LEU A 34 -7.03 -28.85 -2.45
C LEU A 34 -7.07 -29.87 -1.32
N VAL A 35 -6.43 -29.58 -0.19
CA VAL A 35 -6.48 -30.43 1.00
C VAL A 35 -7.90 -30.45 1.58
N MET A 36 -8.60 -29.30 1.56
CA MET A 36 -10.01 -29.23 1.97
C MET A 36 -10.92 -30.05 1.03
N ALA A 37 -10.72 -29.99 -0.28
CA ALA A 37 -11.45 -30.82 -1.24
C ALA A 37 -11.20 -32.31 -0.97
N ALA A 38 -9.94 -32.72 -0.77
CA ALA A 38 -9.60 -34.11 -0.44
C ALA A 38 -10.24 -34.59 0.88
N ILE A 39 -10.36 -33.74 1.90
CA ILE A 39 -11.06 -34.07 3.15
C ILE A 39 -12.54 -34.35 2.88
N ILE A 40 -13.19 -33.52 2.08
CA ILE A 40 -14.62 -33.65 1.76
C ILE A 40 -14.85 -34.87 0.87
N ASP A 41 -14.13 -34.97 -0.25
CA ASP A 41 -14.37 -35.96 -1.30
C ASP A 41 -13.90 -37.37 -0.91
N ASN A 42 -12.78 -37.51 -0.20
CA ASN A 42 -12.23 -38.81 0.17
C ASN A 42 -12.41 -39.16 1.65
N GLY A 43 -12.47 -38.17 2.54
CA GLY A 43 -12.62 -38.39 3.97
C GLY A 43 -14.08 -38.54 4.38
N ILE A 44 -14.89 -37.50 4.13
CA ILE A 44 -16.28 -37.44 4.56
C ILE A 44 -17.15 -38.39 3.72
N ALA A 45 -16.95 -38.43 2.39
CA ALA A 45 -17.74 -39.30 1.52
C ALA A 45 -17.53 -40.81 1.79
N ASN A 46 -16.31 -41.22 2.18
CA ASN A 46 -16.00 -42.62 2.52
C ASN A 46 -16.13 -42.95 4.02
N GLY A 47 -16.43 -41.96 4.87
CA GLY A 47 -16.57 -42.16 6.32
C GLY A 47 -15.25 -42.49 7.06
N ASP A 48 -14.09 -42.28 6.45
CA ASP A 48 -12.79 -42.60 7.04
C ASP A 48 -12.31 -41.48 7.98
N ARG A 49 -12.65 -41.64 9.27
CA ARG A 49 -12.23 -40.72 10.34
C ARG A 49 -10.71 -40.65 10.51
N GLY A 50 -9.98 -41.72 10.14
CA GLY A 50 -8.52 -41.76 10.21
C GLY A 50 -7.87 -40.90 9.12
N TYR A 51 -8.42 -40.94 7.91
CA TYR A 51 -8.01 -40.09 6.81
C TYR A 51 -8.27 -38.60 7.12
N ILE A 52 -9.47 -38.26 7.63
CA ILE A 52 -9.81 -36.89 8.03
C ILE A 52 -8.82 -36.36 9.07
N GLY A 53 -8.52 -37.13 10.12
CA GLY A 53 -7.59 -36.72 11.18
C GLY A 53 -6.17 -36.44 10.66
N ARG A 54 -5.64 -37.31 9.78
CA ARG A 54 -4.32 -37.09 9.14
C ARG A 54 -4.32 -35.84 8.27
N MET A 55 -5.38 -35.60 7.53
CA MET A 55 -5.47 -34.49 6.59
C MET A 55 -5.69 -33.14 7.30
N CYS A 56 -6.38 -33.13 8.45
CA CYS A 56 -6.42 -32.00 9.37
C CYS A 56 -5.03 -31.66 9.94
N LEU A 57 -4.23 -32.68 10.30
CA LEU A 57 -2.84 -32.44 10.72
C LEU A 57 -1.98 -31.86 9.60
N VAL A 58 -2.19 -32.29 8.35
CA VAL A 58 -1.53 -31.70 7.17
C VAL A 58 -1.92 -30.24 6.99
N LEU A 59 -3.20 -29.87 7.16
CA LEU A 59 -3.64 -28.48 7.13
C LEU A 59 -2.96 -27.63 8.21
N ILE A 60 -2.88 -28.13 9.44
CA ILE A 60 -2.20 -27.43 10.54
C ILE A 60 -0.71 -27.27 10.22
N ALA A 61 -0.06 -28.30 9.71
CA ALA A 61 1.35 -28.25 9.31
C ALA A 61 1.58 -27.23 8.19
N LEU A 62 0.74 -27.21 7.16
CA LEU A 62 0.78 -26.20 6.08
C LEU A 62 0.58 -24.78 6.62
N GLY A 63 -0.34 -24.60 7.57
CA GLY A 63 -0.57 -23.32 8.24
C GLY A 63 0.66 -22.83 9.03
N ILE A 64 1.30 -23.73 9.80
CA ILE A 64 2.51 -23.40 10.57
C ILE A 64 3.67 -23.05 9.63
N ILE A 65 3.90 -23.87 8.59
CA ILE A 65 4.95 -23.61 7.60
C ILE A 65 4.68 -22.29 6.87
N GLY A 66 3.44 -22.05 6.44
CA GLY A 66 3.00 -20.81 5.82
C GLY A 66 3.25 -19.60 6.71
N LEU A 67 2.93 -19.69 8.00
CA LEU A 67 3.18 -18.63 8.98
C LEU A 67 4.68 -18.36 9.17
N THR A 68 5.50 -19.40 9.34
CA THR A 68 6.96 -19.24 9.45
C THR A 68 7.54 -18.61 8.18
N CYS A 69 7.06 -19.02 7.02
CA CYS A 69 7.44 -18.46 5.72
C CYS A 69 7.03 -16.99 5.60
N SER A 70 5.81 -16.64 6.04
CA SER A 70 5.31 -15.26 6.05
C SER A 70 6.14 -14.35 6.93
N ILE A 71 6.45 -14.78 8.15
CA ILE A 71 7.26 -14.00 9.11
C ILE A 71 8.67 -13.80 8.56
N THR A 72 9.31 -14.84 8.04
CA THR A 72 10.66 -14.74 7.46
C THR A 72 10.68 -13.83 6.24
N ALA A 73 9.71 -13.95 5.33
CA ALA A 73 9.54 -13.03 4.20
C ALA A 73 9.34 -11.58 4.66
N GLN A 74 8.50 -11.36 5.68
CA GLN A 74 8.21 -10.05 6.26
C GLN A 74 9.47 -9.41 6.84
N TYR A 75 10.28 -10.20 7.54
CA TYR A 75 11.54 -9.77 8.14
C TYR A 75 12.56 -9.37 7.07
N PHE A 76 12.79 -10.22 6.06
CA PHE A 76 13.72 -9.91 4.97
C PHE A 76 13.27 -8.70 4.15
N ALA A 77 11.96 -8.57 3.87
CA ALA A 77 11.41 -7.40 3.17
C ALA A 77 11.61 -6.12 3.98
N ALA A 78 11.34 -6.15 5.28
CA ALA A 78 11.55 -5.01 6.18
C ALA A 78 13.03 -4.63 6.27
N LYS A 79 13.92 -5.61 6.41
CA LYS A 79 15.37 -5.38 6.46
C LYS A 79 15.88 -4.77 5.16
N ALA A 80 15.44 -5.27 4.00
CA ALA A 80 15.79 -4.72 2.70
C ALA A 80 15.26 -3.28 2.52
N ALA A 81 14.01 -3.02 2.89
CA ALA A 81 13.41 -1.69 2.76
C ALA A 81 14.09 -0.64 3.68
N VAL A 82 14.38 -1.01 4.94
CA VAL A 82 15.08 -0.14 5.89
C VAL A 82 16.53 0.09 5.45
N GLY A 83 17.23 -0.96 5.02
CA GLY A 83 18.60 -0.85 4.52
C GLY A 83 18.71 0.04 3.28
N PHE A 84 17.79 -0.15 2.33
CA PHE A 84 17.63 0.73 1.16
C PHE A 84 17.41 2.19 1.58
N ALA A 85 16.48 2.43 2.51
CA ALA A 85 16.15 3.78 2.97
C ALA A 85 17.33 4.45 3.68
N ALA A 86 18.10 3.69 4.46
CA ALA A 86 19.30 4.18 5.13
C ALA A 86 20.38 4.63 4.13
N GLN A 87 20.68 3.82 3.11
CA GLN A 87 21.65 4.19 2.08
C GLN A 87 21.18 5.38 1.24
N MET A 88 19.90 5.40 0.86
CA MET A 88 19.31 6.50 0.12
C MET A 88 19.39 7.80 0.93
N LYS A 89 19.05 7.78 2.23
CA LYS A 89 19.16 8.94 3.12
C LYS A 89 20.61 9.38 3.27
N HIS A 90 21.56 8.47 3.37
CA HIS A 90 22.98 8.80 3.46
C HIS A 90 23.50 9.48 2.19
N ALA A 91 23.15 8.95 1.01
CA ALA A 91 23.52 9.56 -0.28
C ALA A 91 22.85 10.93 -0.50
N LEU A 92 21.57 11.07 -0.11
CA LEU A 92 20.87 12.35 -0.12
C LEU A 92 21.57 13.37 0.79
N PHE A 93 21.94 12.96 2.01
CA PHE A 93 22.60 13.84 2.96
C PHE A 93 23.99 14.27 2.47
N ALA A 94 24.78 13.36 1.91
CA ALA A 94 26.07 13.68 1.30
C ALA A 94 25.92 14.67 0.13
N HIS A 95 24.88 14.50 -0.70
CA HIS A 95 24.60 15.43 -1.80
C HIS A 95 24.16 16.80 -1.30
N ILE A 96 23.31 16.85 -0.26
CA ILE A 96 22.89 18.10 0.38
C ILE A 96 24.10 18.87 0.94
N GLN A 97 25.08 18.18 1.53
CA GLN A 97 26.31 18.82 2.00
C GLN A 97 27.21 19.35 0.87
N SER A 98 27.09 18.80 -0.33
CA SER A 98 27.87 19.25 -1.51
C SER A 98 27.24 20.45 -2.25
N LEU A 99 26.01 20.83 -1.91
CA LEU A 99 25.29 21.93 -2.55
C LEU A 99 25.86 23.28 -2.08
N SER A 100 25.97 24.23 -3.01
CA SER A 100 26.30 25.62 -2.68
C SER A 100 25.15 26.33 -1.97
N PHE A 101 25.44 27.43 -1.26
CA PHE A 101 24.41 28.23 -0.59
C PHE A 101 23.33 28.72 -1.57
N THR A 102 23.72 29.13 -2.79
CA THR A 102 22.77 29.54 -3.84
C THR A 102 21.83 28.42 -4.24
N GLU A 103 22.33 27.19 -4.38
CA GLU A 103 21.49 26.04 -4.73
C GLU A 103 20.57 25.64 -3.56
N MET A 104 21.06 25.74 -2.32
CA MET A 104 20.27 25.47 -1.13
C MET A 104 19.12 26.48 -0.98
N ASP A 105 19.36 27.76 -1.28
CA ASP A 105 18.34 28.81 -1.29
C ASP A 105 17.33 28.64 -2.43
N THR A 106 17.74 28.18 -3.62
CA THR A 106 16.80 27.91 -4.72
C THR A 106 15.85 26.75 -4.46
N VAL A 107 16.30 25.70 -3.77
CA VAL A 107 15.47 24.54 -3.44
C VAL A 107 14.64 24.79 -2.17
N GLY A 108 15.19 25.56 -1.23
CA GLY A 108 14.57 25.88 0.04
C GLY A 108 14.79 24.81 1.11
N THR A 109 15.25 25.23 2.28
CA THR A 109 15.55 24.35 3.44
C THR A 109 14.36 23.48 3.84
N SER A 110 13.14 24.02 3.78
CA SER A 110 11.92 23.28 4.11
C SER A 110 11.69 22.10 3.18
N THR A 111 11.90 22.27 1.87
CA THR A 111 11.76 21.20 0.87
C THR A 111 12.82 20.13 1.03
N LEU A 112 14.06 20.50 1.36
CA LEU A 112 15.13 19.55 1.66
C LEU A 112 14.79 18.67 2.88
N ILE A 113 14.23 19.27 3.95
CA ILE A 113 13.77 18.53 5.13
C ILE A 113 12.66 17.54 4.75
N THR A 114 11.64 17.97 3.98
CA THR A 114 10.56 17.09 3.52
C THR A 114 11.08 15.91 2.70
N ARG A 115 12.04 16.16 1.80
CA ARG A 115 12.67 15.10 0.98
C ARG A 115 13.43 14.08 1.82
N MET A 116 14.12 14.53 2.86
CA MET A 116 14.91 13.66 3.75
C MET A 116 14.03 12.85 4.73
N THR A 117 12.82 13.33 5.00
CA THR A 117 11.89 12.74 5.99
C THR A 117 10.73 12.03 5.31
N SER A 118 9.67 12.77 4.96
CA SER A 118 8.41 12.25 4.42
C SER A 118 8.62 11.48 3.13
N ASP A 119 9.30 12.08 2.14
CA ASP A 119 9.46 11.43 0.84
C ASP A 119 10.32 10.18 0.97
N ALA A 120 11.40 10.24 1.74
CA ALA A 120 12.26 9.09 1.99
C ALA A 120 11.49 7.93 2.67
N ASN A 121 10.62 8.23 3.63
CA ASN A 121 9.77 7.24 4.27
C ASN A 121 8.71 6.69 3.30
N GLN A 122 8.18 7.51 2.40
CA GLN A 122 7.23 7.04 1.37
C GLN A 122 7.90 6.11 0.36
N VAL A 123 9.13 6.39 -0.06
CA VAL A 123 9.89 5.46 -0.92
C VAL A 123 10.20 4.17 -0.16
N GLN A 124 10.57 4.25 1.13
CA GLN A 124 10.78 3.07 1.97
C GLN A 124 9.52 2.18 2.04
N ASN A 125 8.36 2.79 2.31
CA ASN A 125 7.07 2.10 2.35
C ASN A 125 6.72 1.52 0.98
N GLY A 126 6.99 2.26 -0.10
CA GLY A 126 6.77 1.80 -1.47
C GLY A 126 7.61 0.57 -1.82
N VAL A 127 8.90 0.57 -1.50
CA VAL A 127 9.77 -0.61 -1.66
C VAL A 127 9.22 -1.79 -0.87
N ASN A 128 8.79 -1.55 0.35
CA ASN A 128 8.22 -2.59 1.19
C ASN A 128 6.89 -3.16 0.64
N MET A 129 6.05 -2.30 0.07
CA MET A 129 4.79 -2.68 -0.57
C MET A 129 5.03 -3.50 -1.84
N VAL A 130 6.01 -3.11 -2.67
CA VAL A 130 6.35 -3.85 -3.90
C VAL A 130 6.88 -5.24 -3.56
N LEU A 131 7.79 -5.34 -2.57
CA LEU A 131 8.38 -6.62 -2.17
C LEU A 131 7.36 -7.57 -1.52
N ARG A 132 6.31 -7.06 -0.86
CA ARG A 132 5.33 -7.90 -0.17
C ARG A 132 4.02 -8.10 -0.91
N LEU A 133 3.36 -7.00 -1.28
CA LEU A 133 1.99 -7.03 -1.77
C LEU A 133 1.96 -7.24 -3.28
N PHE A 134 2.78 -6.48 -4.00
CA PHE A 134 2.74 -6.47 -5.47
C PHE A 134 3.20 -7.78 -6.10
N LEU A 135 4.09 -8.53 -5.45
CA LEU A 135 4.52 -9.85 -5.93
C LEU A 135 3.53 -10.96 -5.57
N ARG A 136 2.89 -10.86 -4.40
CA ARG A 136 1.92 -11.86 -3.91
C ARG A 136 0.61 -11.81 -4.69
N SER A 137 0.02 -10.64 -4.85
CA SER A 137 -1.33 -10.52 -5.42
C SER A 137 -1.45 -11.11 -6.82
N PRO A 138 -0.56 -10.82 -7.80
CA PRO A 138 -0.63 -11.45 -9.11
C PRO A 138 -0.42 -12.96 -9.04
N PHE A 139 0.52 -13.44 -8.22
CA PHE A 139 0.80 -14.87 -8.09
C PHE A 139 -0.43 -15.64 -7.57
N ILE A 140 -1.11 -15.11 -6.54
CA ILE A 140 -2.34 -15.72 -6.04
C ILE A 140 -3.44 -15.66 -7.09
N VAL A 141 -3.63 -14.54 -7.78
CA VAL A 141 -4.67 -14.41 -8.82
C VAL A 141 -4.45 -15.42 -9.94
N PHE A 142 -3.24 -15.50 -10.50
CA PHE A 142 -2.94 -16.44 -11.58
C PHE A 142 -2.97 -17.89 -11.10
N GLY A 143 -2.38 -18.18 -9.93
CA GLY A 143 -2.34 -19.54 -9.40
C GLY A 143 -3.74 -20.04 -9.02
N ALA A 144 -4.57 -19.21 -8.39
CA ALA A 144 -5.95 -19.56 -8.05
C ALA A 144 -6.79 -19.73 -9.31
N MET A 145 -6.58 -18.90 -10.34
CA MET A 145 -7.23 -19.07 -11.63
C MET A 145 -6.87 -20.42 -12.26
N ILE A 146 -5.59 -20.78 -12.33
CA ILE A 146 -5.14 -22.08 -12.84
C ILE A 146 -5.78 -23.23 -12.04
N MET A 147 -5.76 -23.16 -10.71
CA MET A 147 -6.36 -24.20 -9.86
C MET A 147 -7.88 -24.31 -10.04
N ALA A 148 -8.59 -23.18 -10.15
CA ALA A 148 -10.03 -23.18 -10.42
C ALA A 148 -10.35 -23.91 -11.75
N PHE A 149 -9.57 -23.66 -12.80
CA PHE A 149 -9.70 -24.37 -14.07
C PHE A 149 -9.39 -25.88 -13.95
N THR A 150 -8.50 -26.30 -13.05
CA THR A 150 -8.21 -27.73 -12.84
C THR A 150 -9.30 -28.47 -12.05
N ILE A 151 -10.02 -27.77 -11.16
CA ILE A 151 -11.06 -28.37 -10.31
C ILE A 151 -12.39 -28.46 -11.08
N ASP A 152 -12.88 -27.34 -11.61
CA ASP A 152 -14.12 -27.32 -12.40
C ASP A 152 -14.12 -26.19 -13.44
N VAL A 153 -13.94 -26.57 -14.70
CA VAL A 153 -13.86 -25.63 -15.83
C VAL A 153 -15.15 -24.83 -16.00
N LYS A 154 -16.32 -25.43 -15.73
CA LYS A 154 -17.62 -24.77 -15.90
C LYS A 154 -17.81 -23.62 -14.91
N SER A 155 -17.52 -23.84 -13.63
CA SER A 155 -17.58 -22.82 -12.58
C SER A 155 -16.50 -21.77 -12.76
N ALA A 156 -15.28 -22.17 -13.17
CA ALA A 156 -14.19 -21.25 -13.45
C ALA A 156 -14.54 -20.24 -14.56
N LEU A 157 -15.21 -20.68 -15.64
CA LEU A 157 -15.66 -19.79 -16.72
C LEU A 157 -16.63 -18.71 -16.23
N VAL A 158 -17.52 -19.04 -15.29
CA VAL A 158 -18.45 -18.06 -14.69
C VAL A 158 -17.66 -16.99 -13.92
N PHE A 159 -16.65 -17.37 -13.14
CA PHE A 159 -15.79 -16.42 -12.43
C PHE A 159 -14.97 -15.55 -13.39
N VAL A 160 -14.43 -16.13 -14.46
CA VAL A 160 -13.69 -15.38 -15.47
C VAL A 160 -14.58 -14.36 -16.17
N ALA A 161 -15.86 -14.66 -16.41
CA ALA A 161 -16.82 -13.69 -16.94
C ALA A 161 -17.22 -12.62 -15.90
N ALA A 162 -17.25 -12.97 -14.60
CA ALA A 162 -17.55 -12.04 -13.52
C ALA A 162 -16.41 -11.03 -13.25
N ILE A 163 -15.14 -11.41 -13.47
CA ILE A 163 -13.98 -10.52 -13.26
C ILE A 163 -14.06 -9.22 -14.09
N PRO A 164 -14.34 -9.24 -15.41
CA PRO A 164 -14.56 -8.03 -16.20
C PRO A 164 -15.70 -7.16 -15.67
N LEU A 165 -16.81 -7.77 -15.24
CA LEU A 165 -17.95 -7.04 -14.70
C LEU A 165 -17.58 -6.32 -13.40
N LEU A 166 -16.95 -7.03 -12.46
CA LEU A 166 -16.43 -6.43 -11.22
C LEU A 166 -15.39 -5.35 -11.50
N SER A 167 -14.49 -5.61 -12.46
CA SER A 167 -13.49 -4.63 -12.89
C SER A 167 -14.16 -3.36 -13.40
N LEU A 168 -15.20 -3.47 -14.23
CA LEU A 168 -15.94 -2.33 -14.75
C LEU A 168 -16.58 -1.51 -13.63
N VAL A 169 -17.21 -2.18 -12.64
CA VAL A 169 -17.78 -1.51 -11.46
C VAL A 169 -16.70 -0.77 -10.66
N VAL A 170 -15.59 -1.43 -10.37
CA VAL A 170 -14.47 -0.83 -9.60
C VAL A 170 -13.84 0.34 -10.35
N PHE A 171 -13.57 0.18 -11.65
CA PHE A 171 -13.04 1.27 -12.48
C PHE A 171 -14.04 2.43 -12.60
N GLY A 172 -15.34 2.14 -12.69
CA GLY A 172 -16.40 3.16 -12.68
C GLY A 172 -16.38 3.98 -11.40
N ILE A 173 -16.35 3.32 -10.24
CA ILE A 173 -16.22 3.98 -8.93
C ILE A 173 -14.91 4.78 -8.86
N MET A 174 -13.80 4.22 -9.33
CA MET A 174 -12.49 4.89 -9.28
C MET A 174 -12.45 6.16 -10.15
N ILE A 175 -13.03 6.13 -11.35
CA ILE A 175 -13.10 7.29 -12.24
C ILE A 175 -13.95 8.42 -11.62
N ILE A 176 -15.01 8.09 -10.88
CA ILE A 176 -15.87 9.07 -10.21
C ILE A 176 -15.22 9.60 -8.93
N THR A 177 -14.66 8.73 -8.11
CA THR A 177 -14.10 9.09 -6.79
C THR A 177 -12.78 9.85 -6.91
N THR A 178 -11.90 9.50 -7.86
CA THR A 178 -10.59 10.19 -8.04
C THR A 178 -10.70 11.72 -8.17
N PRO A 179 -11.54 12.28 -9.08
CA PRO A 179 -11.69 13.73 -9.17
C PRO A 179 -12.37 14.34 -7.93
N MET A 180 -13.25 13.60 -7.24
CA MET A 180 -13.87 14.07 -6.00
C MET A 180 -12.85 14.19 -4.86
N TYR A 181 -11.98 13.20 -4.70
CA TYR A 181 -10.87 13.28 -3.75
C TYR A 181 -9.90 14.42 -4.09
N ARG A 182 -9.64 14.69 -5.38
CA ARG A 182 -8.86 15.87 -5.79
C ARG A 182 -9.52 17.19 -5.39
N LYS A 183 -10.85 17.31 -5.50
CA LYS A 183 -11.58 18.50 -5.04
C LYS A 183 -11.51 18.68 -3.53
N VAL A 184 -11.68 17.60 -2.76
CA VAL A 184 -11.51 17.62 -1.30
C VAL A 184 -10.10 18.07 -0.93
N GLN A 185 -9.08 17.58 -1.64
CA GLN A 185 -7.70 17.97 -1.40
C GLN A 185 -7.46 19.46 -1.69
N GLY A 186 -8.01 20.00 -2.78
CA GLY A 186 -7.96 21.44 -3.05
C GLY A 186 -8.66 22.29 -1.97
N GLY A 187 -9.77 21.80 -1.41
CA GLY A 187 -10.44 22.45 -0.27
C GLY A 187 -9.59 22.43 1.00
N LEU A 188 -8.90 21.31 1.27
CA LEU A 188 -7.95 21.20 2.39
C LEU A 188 -6.79 22.18 2.22
N ASP A 189 -6.23 22.28 1.02
CA ASP A 189 -5.14 23.21 0.69
C ASP A 189 -5.57 24.67 0.88
N ALA A 190 -6.81 25.02 0.53
CA ALA A 190 -7.37 26.35 0.77
C ALA A 190 -7.49 26.68 2.27
N VAL A 191 -8.00 25.75 3.08
CA VAL A 191 -8.09 25.91 4.55
C VAL A 191 -6.71 26.04 5.17
N MET A 192 -5.74 25.22 4.75
CA MET A 192 -4.35 25.31 5.22
C MET A 192 -3.70 26.64 4.80
N GLY A 193 -3.99 27.13 3.59
CA GLY A 193 -3.52 28.42 3.08
C GLY A 193 -4.00 29.57 3.96
N ILE A 194 -5.32 29.66 4.21
CA ILE A 194 -5.91 30.66 5.11
C ILE A 194 -5.30 30.57 6.51
N THR A 195 -5.14 29.35 7.04
CA THR A 195 -4.53 29.14 8.37
C THR A 195 -3.10 29.69 8.42
N ARG A 196 -2.29 29.42 7.40
CA ARG A 196 -0.91 29.90 7.32
C ARG A 196 -0.85 31.43 7.17
N GLU A 197 -1.71 32.01 6.34
CA GLU A 197 -1.84 33.46 6.17
C GLU A 197 -2.23 34.14 7.49
N ASN A 198 -3.23 33.60 8.18
CA ASN A 198 -3.70 34.12 9.47
C ASN A 198 -2.62 34.03 10.56
N LEU A 199 -1.87 32.93 10.63
CA LEU A 199 -0.77 32.77 11.59
C LEU A 199 0.40 33.74 11.30
N THR A 200 0.74 33.93 10.03
CA THR A 200 1.85 34.82 9.62
C THR A 200 1.45 36.30 9.76
N GLY A 201 0.20 36.63 9.43
CA GLY A 201 -0.35 37.97 9.37
C GLY A 201 -1.12 38.41 10.63
N VAL A 202 -1.07 37.65 11.73
CA VAL A 202 -1.91 37.89 12.92
C VAL A 202 -1.81 39.31 13.49
N ARG A 203 -0.62 39.92 13.42
CA ARG A 203 -0.41 41.31 13.89
C ARG A 203 -1.11 42.33 13.00
N VAL A 204 -1.13 42.09 11.68
CA VAL A 204 -1.82 42.95 10.71
C VAL A 204 -3.33 42.83 10.88
N LEU A 205 -3.84 41.61 11.04
CA LEU A 205 -5.26 41.37 11.27
C LEU A 205 -5.78 42.09 12.53
N ARG A 206 -5.00 42.05 13.61
CA ARG A 206 -5.30 42.80 14.85
C ARG A 206 -5.20 44.31 14.67
N ALA A 207 -4.16 44.79 13.99
CA ALA A 207 -3.97 46.22 13.76
C ALA A 207 -5.12 46.85 12.95
N PHE A 208 -5.74 46.08 12.06
CA PHE A 208 -6.88 46.52 11.25
C PHE A 208 -8.25 46.05 11.80
N ASN A 209 -8.32 45.42 12.99
CA ASN A 209 -9.56 44.85 13.56
C ASN A 209 -10.33 43.93 12.58
N LYS A 210 -9.60 43.11 11.81
CA LYS A 210 -10.16 42.20 10.78
C LYS A 210 -10.36 40.75 11.25
N GLU A 211 -10.20 40.49 12.54
CA GLU A 211 -10.28 39.12 13.11
C GLU A 211 -11.64 38.46 12.83
N GLU A 212 -12.76 39.13 13.10
CA GLU A 212 -14.10 38.57 12.82
C GLU A 212 -14.32 38.26 11.33
N SER A 213 -13.83 39.11 10.43
CA SER A 213 -14.00 38.87 8.99
C SER A 213 -13.22 37.65 8.51
N GLU A 214 -12.01 37.41 9.03
CA GLU A 214 -11.24 36.21 8.68
C GLU A 214 -11.80 34.94 9.34
N ILE A 215 -12.37 35.02 10.54
CA ILE A 215 -13.07 33.90 11.16
C ILE A 215 -14.25 33.45 10.28
N ARG A 216 -15.07 34.39 9.81
CA ARG A 216 -16.19 34.06 8.90
C ARG A 216 -15.70 33.44 7.58
N ARG A 217 -14.62 33.97 7.00
CA ARG A 217 -14.00 33.43 5.79
C ARG A 217 -13.47 32.00 5.99
N PHE A 218 -12.85 31.74 7.14
CA PHE A 218 -12.37 30.42 7.52
C PHE A 218 -13.53 29.43 7.70
N GLU A 219 -14.58 29.84 8.42
CA GLU A 219 -15.78 29.00 8.63
C GLU A 219 -16.46 28.63 7.32
N ASP A 220 -16.61 29.58 6.39
CA ASP A 220 -17.24 29.32 5.08
C ASP A 220 -16.42 28.32 4.25
N THR A 221 -15.09 28.49 4.22
CA THR A 221 -14.18 27.57 3.52
C THR A 221 -14.17 26.18 4.18
N ASN A 222 -14.18 26.13 5.51
CA ASN A 222 -14.20 24.88 6.26
C ASN A 222 -15.55 24.13 6.11
N ASN A 223 -16.67 24.87 6.08
CA ASN A 223 -17.99 24.30 5.80
C ASN A 223 -18.06 23.74 4.38
N THR A 224 -17.50 24.44 3.41
CA THR A 224 -17.39 23.96 2.03
C THR A 224 -16.59 22.67 1.95
N LEU A 225 -15.43 22.60 2.62
CA LEU A 225 -14.63 21.38 2.73
C LEU A 225 -15.40 20.24 3.41
N ALA A 226 -16.10 20.52 4.52
CA ALA A 226 -16.89 19.53 5.24
C ALA A 226 -18.05 18.98 4.40
N GLN A 227 -18.72 19.81 3.61
CA GLN A 227 -19.76 19.37 2.68
C GLN A 227 -19.18 18.48 1.58
N MET A 228 -18.03 18.86 1.00
CA MET A 228 -17.34 18.02 0.02
C MET A 228 -16.95 16.67 0.62
N GLN A 229 -16.34 16.64 1.81
CA GLN A 229 -15.98 15.38 2.49
C GLN A 229 -17.21 14.51 2.78
N LYS A 230 -18.32 15.09 3.24
CA LYS A 230 -19.59 14.36 3.46
C LYS A 230 -20.17 13.81 2.15
N ALA A 231 -20.04 14.55 1.04
CA ALA A 231 -20.50 14.08 -0.26
C ALA A 231 -19.65 12.92 -0.79
N VAL A 232 -18.32 12.98 -0.60
CA VAL A 232 -17.42 11.87 -0.95
C VAL A 232 -17.66 10.64 -0.06
N GLY A 233 -17.84 10.83 1.25
CA GLY A 233 -18.01 9.72 2.19
C GLY A 233 -19.36 9.00 2.11
N LYS A 234 -20.31 9.49 1.30
CA LYS A 234 -21.61 8.84 1.04
C LYS A 234 -21.58 7.90 -0.18
N LEU A 235 -20.53 7.95 -1.00
CA LEU A 235 -20.28 7.05 -2.13
C LEU A 235 -19.57 5.78 -1.66
#